data_AF-A0A9P6UX78-F1
#
_entry.id   AF-A0A9P6UX78-F1
#
_cell.length_a   1.000
_cell.length_b   1.000
_cell.length_c   1.000
_cell.angle_alpha   90.00
_cell.angle_beta   90.00
_cell.angle_gamma   90.00
#
_symmetry.space_group_name_H-M   'P 1'
#
loop_
_entity.id
_entity.type
_entity.pdbx_description
1 polymer ?
#
loop_
_entity_poly.entity_id
_entity_poly.type
_entity_poly.pdbx_seq_one_letter_code
_entity_poly.pdbx_strand_id
1 'polypeptide(L)'
;MRALPGTCGIGQVRYPTAGSASSQEEAQPFYVNAPYGIILAHNGNLTNSRQLKDELFRIDRRHINTHSDTEVLLNVLAHELQMASAGYSLDPAMLFKAVSGVHRRVRGSYAIVALIAGYGLLVFRDPYGIRPLCIGKRETEQGTEWMGASESVALEGIGFELVRDVAPGEAIFIGLDGDFYSHQCAHEASLNPCIFEYVYLARPDSCLDGVPVYNARLRMGDYLAKKIERVISAGDIDVVMPIPDSSRPAAMQVANRLGIEYREGFFKNRYVGRTFIMPGQAVRKKSVRQKLNAMAVEFKGRNVLIVDDSIVRGTTSHEIVQMARDAGANKVIFASAAPPVKFPNVYGIDMPTRGELVAHGRSDEEVARIIGADQLIYQDVTAMKQAVRDLNPALMSFEAACFDGHYITDDITPDYLNSLELARLAPAALSERDAGSDSEKAFSQLHLQLSVE
;
A
#
# COMPACT_ATOMS: atom_id res chain seq x y z
N MET A 1 -10.63 20.16 13.38
CA MET A 1 -10.90 19.34 14.57
C MET A 1 -12.01 19.88 15.48
N ARG A 2 -12.23 21.19 15.64
CA ARG A 2 -13.34 21.71 16.50
C ARG A 2 -14.75 21.21 16.14
N ALA A 3 -14.97 20.76 14.91
CA ALA A 3 -16.24 20.23 14.41
C ALA A 3 -16.34 18.68 14.49
N LEU A 4 -15.35 17.99 15.06
CA LEU A 4 -15.33 16.53 15.23
C LEU A 4 -15.30 16.20 16.74
N PRO A 5 -16.40 16.44 17.48
CA PRO A 5 -16.48 16.10 18.89
C PRO A 5 -16.57 14.58 19.08
N GLY A 6 -16.17 14.08 20.25
CA GLY A 6 -16.29 12.68 20.64
C GLY A 6 -15.01 12.13 21.26
N THR A 7 -15.12 10.94 21.86
CA THR A 7 -14.01 10.20 22.47
C THR A 7 -13.58 8.98 21.64
N CYS A 8 -14.28 8.71 20.54
CA CYS A 8 -13.95 7.66 19.57
C CYS A 8 -13.99 8.22 18.14
N GLY A 9 -13.13 7.68 17.27
CA GLY A 9 -12.97 8.15 15.90
C GLY A 9 -12.12 7.21 15.07
N ILE A 10 -12.30 7.25 13.75
CA ILE A 10 -11.41 6.60 12.79
C ILE A 10 -10.97 7.63 11.74
N GLY A 11 -9.83 7.38 11.11
CA GLY A 11 -9.27 8.24 10.07
C GLY A 11 -8.68 7.42 8.94
N GLN A 12 -8.57 8.04 7.77
CA GLN A 12 -7.98 7.43 6.60
C GLN A 12 -7.18 8.45 5.81
N VAL A 13 -6.06 8.00 5.24
CA VAL A 13 -5.27 8.75 4.26
C VAL A 13 -5.23 7.94 2.98
N ARG A 14 -5.68 8.52 1.87
CA ARG A 14 -5.84 7.79 0.60
C ARG A 14 -4.60 7.89 -0.27
N TYR A 15 -4.03 6.74 -0.59
CA TYR A 15 -3.19 6.58 -1.78
C TYR A 15 -4.10 6.27 -2.97
N PRO A 16 -4.06 7.05 -4.08
CA PRO A 16 -4.89 6.76 -5.26
C PRO A 16 -4.52 5.39 -5.87
N THR A 17 -5.49 4.47 -5.92
CA THR A 17 -5.36 3.14 -6.54
C THR A 17 -6.16 3.06 -7.85
N ALA A 18 -6.29 1.86 -8.44
CA ALA A 18 -7.21 1.64 -9.56
C ALA A 18 -8.65 1.97 -9.13
N GLY A 19 -9.26 2.96 -9.80
CA GLY A 19 -10.51 3.61 -9.40
C GLY A 19 -10.51 5.06 -9.86
N SER A 20 -11.41 5.91 -9.36
CA SER A 20 -11.40 7.33 -9.70
C SER A 20 -10.42 8.07 -8.80
N ALA A 21 -9.14 8.07 -9.19
CA ALA A 21 -8.04 8.71 -8.46
C ALA A 21 -8.32 10.17 -8.04
N SER A 22 -9.14 10.88 -8.81
CA SER A 22 -9.57 12.27 -8.58
C SER A 22 -10.92 12.41 -7.88
N SER A 23 -11.72 11.35 -7.73
CA SER A 23 -13.03 11.44 -7.10
C SER A 23 -12.88 11.73 -5.61
N GLN A 24 -13.50 12.81 -5.14
CA GLN A 24 -13.61 13.12 -3.73
C GLN A 24 -14.65 12.22 -3.03
N GLU A 25 -15.62 11.70 -3.78
CA GLU A 25 -16.67 10.81 -3.27
C GLU A 25 -16.14 9.43 -2.89
N GLU A 26 -14.98 9.05 -3.44
CA GLU A 26 -14.25 7.83 -3.07
C GLU A 26 -13.30 8.06 -1.87
N ALA A 27 -13.35 9.21 -1.20
CA ALA A 27 -12.57 9.44 0.01
C ALA A 27 -13.23 8.74 1.20
N GLN A 28 -12.40 8.05 1.98
CA GLN A 28 -12.84 7.32 3.17
C GLN A 28 -12.78 8.22 4.42
N PRO A 29 -13.51 7.87 5.51
CA PRO A 29 -14.32 6.66 5.70
C PRO A 29 -15.69 6.71 5.01
N PHE A 30 -16.21 5.53 4.65
CA PHE A 30 -17.59 5.38 4.20
C PHE A 30 -18.54 5.15 5.37
N TYR A 31 -19.81 5.47 5.18
CA TYR A 31 -20.87 5.31 6.19
C TYR A 31 -22.12 4.67 5.61
N VAL A 32 -22.77 3.82 6.40
CA VAL A 32 -24.15 3.36 6.19
C VAL A 32 -24.94 3.52 7.47
N ASN A 33 -26.20 3.94 7.37
CA ASN A 33 -27.07 4.17 8.53
C ASN A 33 -27.73 2.89 9.08
N ALA A 34 -27.73 1.79 8.32
CA ALA A 34 -28.39 0.54 8.72
C ALA A 34 -27.57 -0.73 8.39
N PRO A 35 -27.44 -1.66 9.35
CA PRO A 35 -27.97 -1.60 10.72
C PRO A 35 -27.11 -0.70 11.64
N TYR A 36 -27.72 -0.14 12.69
CA TYR A 36 -27.12 0.67 13.77
C TYR A 36 -26.45 2.01 13.38
N GLY A 37 -25.72 2.04 12.27
CA GLY A 37 -24.81 3.12 11.89
C GLY A 37 -23.37 2.61 11.92
N ILE A 38 -22.78 2.39 10.76
CA ILE A 38 -21.43 1.81 10.62
C ILE A 38 -20.58 2.77 9.78
N ILE A 39 -19.43 3.14 10.32
CA ILE A 39 -18.42 3.96 9.64
C ILE A 39 -17.19 3.07 9.45
N LEU A 40 -16.62 3.00 8.24
CA LEU A 40 -15.53 2.06 7.94
C LEU A 40 -14.41 2.71 7.12
N ALA A 41 -13.18 2.40 7.52
CA ALA A 41 -11.96 2.68 6.77
C ALA A 41 -11.20 1.38 6.48
N HIS A 42 -10.56 1.35 5.32
CA HIS A 42 -9.97 0.19 4.68
C HIS A 42 -8.64 0.56 4.01
N ASN A 43 -7.61 -0.23 4.32
CA ASN A 43 -6.40 -0.32 3.53
C ASN A 43 -6.33 -1.71 2.89
N GLY A 44 -6.34 -1.78 1.56
CA GLY A 44 -6.35 -3.04 0.83
C GLY A 44 -7.01 -2.92 -0.55
N ASN A 45 -7.36 -4.07 -1.13
CA ASN A 45 -8.13 -4.15 -2.36
C ASN A 45 -8.91 -5.47 -2.43
N LEU A 46 -10.17 -5.40 -2.88
CA LEU A 46 -11.00 -6.57 -3.09
C LEU A 46 -10.91 -7.12 -4.51
N THR A 47 -10.48 -8.37 -4.64
CA THR A 47 -10.28 -9.03 -5.93
C THR A 47 -11.60 -9.45 -6.58
N ASN A 48 -12.62 -9.75 -5.76
CA ASN A 48 -13.97 -10.10 -6.19
C ASN A 48 -15.01 -8.97 -6.03
N SER A 49 -14.58 -7.70 -5.99
CA SER A 49 -15.47 -6.53 -5.81
C SER A 49 -16.66 -6.49 -6.77
N ARG A 50 -16.44 -6.82 -8.05
CA ARG A 50 -17.51 -6.84 -9.07
C ARG A 50 -18.59 -7.89 -8.75
N GLN A 51 -18.18 -9.10 -8.36
CA GLN A 51 -19.09 -10.16 -7.96
C GLN A 51 -19.91 -9.72 -6.73
N LEU A 52 -19.24 -9.17 -5.72
CA LEU A 52 -19.89 -8.72 -4.49
C LEU A 52 -20.89 -7.58 -4.75
N LYS A 53 -20.57 -6.65 -5.66
CA LYS A 53 -21.50 -5.58 -6.06
C LYS A 53 -22.79 -6.14 -6.66
N ASP A 54 -22.69 -7.17 -7.50
CA ASP A 54 -23.85 -7.85 -8.08
C ASP A 54 -24.67 -8.61 -7.01
N GLU A 55 -24.01 -9.32 -6.09
CA GLU A 55 -24.66 -10.01 -4.96
C GLU A 55 -25.39 -9.02 -4.05
N LEU A 56 -24.73 -7.92 -3.66
CA LEU A 56 -25.30 -6.89 -2.81
C LEU A 56 -26.57 -6.28 -3.43
N PHE A 57 -26.56 -6.05 -4.75
CA PHE A 57 -27.73 -5.50 -5.43
C PHE A 57 -28.88 -6.50 -5.57
N ARG A 58 -28.57 -7.74 -6.00
CA ARG A 58 -29.60 -8.73 -6.37
C ARG A 58 -30.15 -9.50 -5.17
N ILE A 59 -29.30 -9.81 -4.20
CA ILE A 59 -29.62 -10.64 -3.03
C ILE A 59 -29.88 -9.75 -1.82
N ASP A 60 -28.89 -8.91 -1.48
CA ASP A 60 -28.91 -8.16 -0.21
C ASP A 60 -29.72 -6.85 -0.29
N ARG A 61 -30.15 -6.48 -1.51
CA ARG A 61 -30.90 -5.25 -1.84
C ARG A 61 -30.22 -3.97 -1.37
N ARG A 62 -28.89 -3.94 -1.44
CA ARG A 62 -28.03 -2.78 -1.12
C ARG A 62 -27.46 -2.19 -2.41
N HIS A 63 -27.72 -0.92 -2.63
CA HIS A 63 -27.15 -0.17 -3.74
C HIS A 63 -25.77 0.37 -3.36
N ILE A 64 -24.85 0.42 -4.33
CA ILE A 64 -23.48 0.93 -4.18
C ILE A 64 -23.32 2.14 -5.10
N ASN A 65 -23.06 3.30 -4.51
CA ASN A 65 -23.07 4.59 -5.19
C ASN A 65 -21.75 4.91 -5.89
N THR A 66 -20.65 4.31 -5.44
CA THR A 66 -19.30 4.58 -5.94
C THR A 66 -18.70 3.35 -6.65
N HIS A 67 -17.48 3.52 -7.15
CA HIS A 67 -16.63 2.43 -7.63
C HIS A 67 -15.62 1.96 -6.59
N SER A 68 -15.68 2.49 -5.35
CA SER A 68 -14.79 2.06 -4.27
C SER A 68 -15.21 0.68 -3.77
N ASP A 69 -14.24 -0.23 -3.77
CA ASP A 69 -14.37 -1.54 -3.13
C ASP A 69 -14.58 -1.45 -1.61
N THR A 70 -14.27 -0.29 -1.01
CA THR A 70 -14.51 -0.03 0.41
C THR A 70 -16.00 0.12 0.70
N GLU A 71 -16.78 0.76 -0.18
CA GLU A 71 -18.23 0.85 -0.03
C GLU A 71 -18.88 -0.54 -0.17
N VAL A 72 -18.35 -1.38 -1.07
CA VAL A 72 -18.73 -2.79 -1.21
C VAL A 72 -18.44 -3.54 0.09
N LEU A 73 -17.22 -3.46 0.61
CA LEU A 73 -16.82 -4.11 1.86
C LEU A 73 -17.69 -3.68 3.06
N LEU A 74 -17.94 -2.38 3.19
CA LEU A 74 -18.82 -1.83 4.23
C LEU A 74 -20.23 -2.44 4.14
N ASN A 75 -20.79 -2.54 2.94
CA ASN A 75 -22.13 -3.11 2.77
C ASN A 75 -22.17 -4.62 2.98
N VAL A 76 -21.10 -5.36 2.67
CA VAL A 76 -20.99 -6.78 3.07
C VAL A 76 -20.97 -6.90 4.59
N LEU A 77 -20.14 -6.14 5.30
CA LEU A 77 -20.12 -6.14 6.77
C LEU A 77 -21.49 -5.78 7.36
N ALA A 78 -22.14 -4.73 6.83
CA ALA A 78 -23.47 -4.31 7.27
C ALA A 78 -24.53 -5.39 7.08
N HIS A 79 -24.48 -6.12 5.96
CA HIS A 79 -25.37 -7.26 5.72
C HIS A 79 -25.09 -8.43 6.69
N GLU A 80 -23.83 -8.82 6.86
CA GLU A 80 -23.46 -9.92 7.78
C GLU A 80 -23.82 -9.57 9.23
N LEU A 81 -23.68 -8.31 9.64
CA LEU A 81 -24.15 -7.84 10.94
C LEU A 81 -25.67 -7.92 11.08
N GLN A 82 -26.42 -7.56 10.04
CA GLN A 82 -27.86 -7.68 10.03
C GLN A 82 -28.31 -9.15 10.15
N MET A 83 -27.60 -10.08 9.53
CA MET A 83 -27.88 -11.52 9.61
C MET A 83 -27.44 -12.14 10.94
N ALA A 84 -26.37 -11.63 11.55
CA ALA A 84 -25.91 -12.09 12.86
C ALA A 84 -26.80 -11.55 14.00
N SER A 85 -27.41 -10.38 13.82
CA SER A 85 -28.27 -9.72 14.81
C SER A 85 -29.63 -10.42 14.93
N ALA A 86 -29.80 -11.25 15.96
CA ALA A 86 -31.06 -11.93 16.25
C ALA A 86 -31.89 -11.28 17.38
N GLY A 87 -31.42 -10.16 17.95
CA GLY A 87 -32.01 -9.51 19.13
C GLY A 87 -31.93 -7.98 19.12
N TYR A 88 -32.26 -7.35 20.25
CA TYR A 88 -32.33 -5.89 20.40
C TYR A 88 -30.96 -5.21 20.57
N SER A 89 -29.93 -5.95 21.02
CA SER A 89 -28.59 -5.44 21.29
C SER A 89 -27.54 -6.26 20.57
N LEU A 90 -26.51 -5.59 20.06
CA LEU A 90 -25.32 -6.24 19.51
C LEU A 90 -24.38 -6.67 20.65
N ASP A 91 -23.88 -7.90 20.58
CA ASP A 91 -22.85 -8.42 21.48
C ASP A 91 -21.56 -8.77 20.69
N PRO A 92 -20.41 -8.95 21.36
CA PRO A 92 -19.17 -9.31 20.70
C PRO A 92 -19.23 -10.60 19.88
N ALA A 93 -20.03 -11.60 20.28
CA ALA A 93 -20.15 -12.86 19.57
C ALA A 93 -20.85 -12.67 18.21
N MET A 94 -21.88 -11.82 18.14
CA MET A 94 -22.55 -11.45 16.89
C MET A 94 -21.62 -10.67 15.95
N LEU A 95 -20.77 -9.78 16.50
CA LEU A 95 -19.75 -9.06 15.75
C LEU A 95 -18.75 -10.01 15.09
N PHE A 96 -18.20 -10.94 15.86
CA PHE A 96 -17.24 -11.91 15.34
C PHE A 96 -17.88 -12.87 14.32
N LYS A 97 -19.13 -13.28 14.54
CA LYS A 97 -19.90 -14.05 13.55
C LYS A 97 -20.06 -13.29 12.23
N ALA A 98 -20.31 -11.98 12.28
CA ALA A 98 -20.42 -11.15 11.09
C ALA A 98 -19.08 -11.03 10.36
N VAL A 99 -17.97 -10.83 11.08
CA VAL A 99 -16.62 -10.80 10.47
C VAL A 99 -16.27 -12.15 9.84
N SER A 100 -16.62 -13.28 10.46
CA SER A 100 -16.50 -14.60 9.81
C SER A 100 -17.32 -14.70 8.52
N GLY A 101 -18.48 -14.03 8.44
CA GLY A 101 -19.26 -13.89 7.22
C GLY A 101 -18.54 -13.10 6.14
N VAL A 102 -17.94 -11.97 6.51
CA VAL A 102 -17.09 -11.15 5.63
C VAL A 102 -15.95 -12.00 5.07
N HIS A 103 -15.20 -12.72 5.92
CA HIS A 103 -14.08 -13.56 5.47
C HIS A 103 -14.49 -14.69 4.52
N ARG A 104 -15.74 -15.18 4.57
CA ARG A 104 -16.24 -16.17 3.61
C ARG A 104 -16.58 -15.59 2.23
N ARG A 105 -17.07 -14.36 2.19
CA ARG A 105 -17.55 -13.70 0.95
C ARG A 105 -16.46 -12.90 0.26
N VAL A 106 -15.65 -12.19 1.03
CA VAL A 106 -14.66 -11.24 0.52
C VAL A 106 -13.35 -11.95 0.20
N ARG A 107 -12.84 -11.71 -1.01
CA ARG A 107 -11.51 -12.12 -1.46
C ARG A 107 -10.64 -10.90 -1.73
N GLY A 108 -9.34 -11.06 -1.51
CA GLY A 108 -8.36 -9.97 -1.62
C GLY A 108 -7.64 -9.78 -0.30
N SER A 109 -7.30 -8.53 0.00
CA SER A 109 -6.58 -8.17 1.21
C SER A 109 -7.17 -6.91 1.82
N TYR A 110 -7.19 -6.83 3.14
CA TYR A 110 -7.84 -5.74 3.85
C TYR A 110 -7.37 -5.66 5.30
N ALA A 111 -7.04 -4.45 5.74
CA ALA A 111 -6.91 -4.05 7.13
C ALA A 111 -8.00 -3.02 7.42
N ILE A 112 -8.89 -3.34 8.35
CA ILE A 112 -10.12 -2.60 8.58
C ILE A 112 -10.16 -2.03 9.99
N VAL A 113 -10.62 -0.78 10.08
CA VAL A 113 -11.14 -0.17 11.31
C VAL A 113 -12.56 0.33 11.04
N ALA A 114 -13.50 0.00 11.90
CA ALA A 114 -14.90 0.38 11.78
C ALA A 114 -15.48 0.82 13.12
N LEU A 115 -16.24 1.91 13.13
CA LEU A 115 -17.03 2.33 14.28
C LEU A 115 -18.48 1.91 14.09
N ILE A 116 -19.05 1.33 15.13
CA ILE A 116 -20.46 0.95 15.18
C ILE A 116 -21.13 1.82 16.23
N ALA A 117 -22.07 2.66 15.79
CA ALA A 117 -22.71 3.67 16.61
C ALA A 117 -23.35 3.05 17.86
N GLY A 118 -23.00 3.57 19.03
CA GLY A 118 -23.50 3.10 20.32
C GLY A 118 -22.83 1.83 20.87
N TYR A 119 -21.88 1.23 20.15
CA TYR A 119 -21.23 -0.03 20.55
C TYR A 119 -19.73 0.09 20.72
N GLY A 120 -18.99 0.56 19.72
CA GLY A 120 -17.52 0.66 19.83
C GLY A 120 -16.76 0.51 18.51
N LEU A 121 -15.47 0.21 18.65
CA LEU A 121 -14.51 0.06 17.56
C LEU A 121 -14.30 -1.42 17.23
N LEU A 122 -14.52 -1.78 15.97
CA LEU A 122 -14.21 -3.08 15.40
C LEU A 122 -12.97 -2.97 14.51
N VAL A 123 -11.99 -3.84 14.70
CA VAL A 123 -10.73 -3.89 13.97
C VAL A 123 -10.50 -5.31 13.47
N PHE A 124 -10.25 -5.53 12.18
CA PHE A 124 -9.98 -6.89 11.68
C PHE A 124 -9.07 -6.89 10.46
N ARG A 125 -8.40 -8.02 10.25
CA ARG A 125 -7.38 -8.21 9.21
C ARG A 125 -7.76 -9.38 8.30
N ASP A 126 -7.39 -9.32 7.03
CA ASP A 126 -7.66 -10.40 6.08
C ASP A 126 -7.08 -11.76 6.53
N PRO A 127 -7.66 -12.89 6.09
CA PRO A 127 -7.21 -14.24 6.47
C PRO A 127 -5.76 -14.56 6.10
N TYR A 128 -5.15 -13.79 5.19
CA TYR A 128 -3.79 -13.98 4.73
C TYR A 128 -2.79 -13.01 5.39
N GLY A 129 -3.24 -12.09 6.25
CA GLY A 129 -2.40 -11.11 6.93
C GLY A 129 -1.64 -10.19 5.98
N ILE A 130 -2.17 -9.90 4.79
CA ILE A 130 -1.41 -9.23 3.72
C ILE A 130 -1.18 -7.75 4.02
N ARG A 131 -2.21 -7.02 4.47
CA ARG A 131 -2.11 -5.59 4.82
C ARG A 131 -1.74 -5.42 6.30
N PRO A 132 -0.84 -4.50 6.66
CA PRO A 132 -0.41 -4.36 8.04
C PRO A 132 -1.50 -3.71 8.90
N LEU A 133 -1.62 -4.21 10.14
CA LEU A 133 -2.57 -3.71 11.13
C LEU A 133 -2.07 -4.11 12.52
N CYS A 134 -1.92 -3.12 13.40
CA CYS A 134 -1.49 -3.31 14.79
C CYS A 134 -2.44 -2.63 15.76
N ILE A 135 -2.43 -3.09 17.01
CA ILE A 135 -3.20 -2.52 18.10
C ILE A 135 -2.26 -2.03 19.21
N GLY A 136 -2.54 -0.84 19.73
CA GLY A 136 -1.86 -0.25 20.87
C GLY A 136 -2.84 0.14 21.97
N LYS A 137 -2.29 0.37 23.16
CA LYS A 137 -3.05 0.83 24.32
C LYS A 137 -2.38 1.99 25.05
N ARG A 138 -3.15 2.75 25.81
CA ARG A 138 -2.66 3.78 26.71
C ARG A 138 -3.46 3.76 28.00
N GLU A 139 -2.79 3.65 29.13
CA GLU A 139 -3.44 3.76 30.43
C GLU A 139 -3.67 5.24 30.77
N THR A 140 -4.89 5.59 31.18
CA THR A 140 -5.27 6.94 31.61
C THR A 140 -6.01 6.88 32.95
N GLU A 141 -6.21 8.03 33.59
CA GLU A 141 -7.02 8.13 34.81
C GLU A 141 -8.49 7.69 34.60
N GLN A 142 -8.97 7.72 33.35
CA GLN A 142 -10.35 7.38 32.98
C GLN A 142 -10.50 5.91 32.52
N GLY A 143 -9.40 5.18 32.42
CA GLY A 143 -9.36 3.80 31.92
C GLY A 143 -8.35 3.59 30.79
N THR A 144 -8.34 2.39 30.23
CA THR A 144 -7.48 2.03 29.11
C THR A 144 -8.07 2.53 27.79
N GLU A 145 -7.33 3.35 27.06
CA GLU A 145 -7.65 3.73 25.69
C GLU A 145 -6.99 2.77 24.71
N TRP A 146 -7.66 2.48 23.60
CA TRP A 146 -7.15 1.58 22.56
C TRP A 146 -7.12 2.27 21.20
N MET A 147 -6.15 1.87 20.36
CA MET A 147 -6.00 2.40 19.01
C MET A 147 -5.53 1.30 18.06
N GLY A 148 -6.21 1.17 16.91
CA GLY A 148 -5.76 0.38 15.77
C GLY A 148 -5.10 1.27 14.71
N ALA A 149 -3.99 0.83 14.13
CA ALA A 149 -3.28 1.56 13.09
C ALA A 149 -2.59 0.63 12.09
N SER A 150 -2.38 1.10 10.85
CA SER A 150 -1.62 0.34 9.85
C SER A 150 -0.15 0.16 10.23
N GLU A 151 0.44 1.10 10.97
CA GLU A 151 1.85 1.07 11.34
C GLU A 151 2.05 1.48 12.82
N SER A 152 2.99 0.84 13.51
CA SER A 152 3.25 1.07 14.95
C SER A 152 3.64 2.52 15.26
N VAL A 153 4.30 3.22 14.34
CA VAL A 153 4.72 4.62 14.51
C VAL A 153 3.56 5.57 14.78
N ALA A 154 2.34 5.24 14.33
CA ALA A 154 1.15 6.02 14.63
C ALA A 154 0.73 5.89 16.10
N LEU A 155 0.97 4.74 16.72
CA LEU A 155 0.68 4.48 18.13
C LEU A 155 1.72 5.18 19.01
N GLU A 156 3.00 4.88 18.77
CA GLU A 156 4.12 5.35 19.57
C GLU A 156 4.25 6.89 19.50
N GLY A 157 4.00 7.47 18.33
CA GLY A 157 4.09 8.91 18.10
C GLY A 157 3.11 9.75 18.94
N ILE A 158 2.07 9.14 19.51
CA ILE A 158 1.09 9.81 20.39
C ILE A 158 1.01 9.16 21.79
N GLY A 159 2.03 8.37 22.15
CA GLY A 159 2.18 7.79 23.49
C GLY A 159 1.32 6.56 23.77
N PHE A 160 0.85 5.84 22.75
CA PHE A 160 0.30 4.50 22.92
C PHE A 160 1.43 3.47 22.89
N GLU A 161 1.37 2.49 23.77
CA GLU A 161 2.23 1.31 23.76
C GLU A 161 1.72 0.33 22.69
N LEU A 162 2.61 -0.11 21.80
CA LEU A 162 2.31 -1.19 20.85
C LEU A 162 2.08 -2.50 21.63
N VAL A 163 0.89 -3.09 21.51
CA VAL A 163 0.57 -4.37 22.17
C VAL A 163 0.97 -5.54 21.28
N ARG A 164 0.49 -5.55 20.03
CA ARG A 164 0.82 -6.55 19.00
C ARG A 164 0.21 -6.20 17.65
N ASP A 165 0.65 -6.91 16.61
CA ASP A 165 -0.07 -6.99 15.34
C ASP A 165 -1.42 -7.71 15.51
N VAL A 166 -2.41 -7.32 14.71
CA VAL A 166 -3.67 -8.06 14.54
C VAL A 166 -3.37 -9.29 13.69
N ALA A 167 -3.72 -10.47 14.20
CA ALA A 167 -3.40 -11.73 13.54
C ALA A 167 -4.23 -11.93 12.25
N PRO A 168 -3.76 -12.74 11.28
CA PRO A 168 -4.54 -13.05 10.09
C PRO A 168 -5.92 -13.63 10.43
N GLY A 169 -6.97 -13.05 9.86
CA GLY A 169 -8.36 -13.44 10.11
C GLY A 169 -8.91 -13.08 11.50
N GLU A 170 -8.12 -12.43 12.35
CA GLU A 170 -8.55 -12.02 13.68
C GLU A 170 -9.45 -10.77 13.58
N ALA A 171 -10.45 -10.73 14.45
CA ALA A 171 -11.23 -9.54 14.75
C ALA A 171 -11.08 -9.16 16.23
N ILE A 172 -10.92 -7.87 16.47
CA ILE A 172 -10.86 -7.24 17.77
C ILE A 172 -12.02 -6.27 17.88
N PHE A 173 -12.75 -6.33 18.99
CA PHE A 173 -13.78 -5.36 19.32
C PHE A 173 -13.43 -4.66 20.64
N ILE A 174 -13.50 -3.33 20.63
CA ILE A 174 -13.30 -2.47 21.78
C ILE A 174 -14.61 -1.75 22.06
N GLY A 175 -15.21 -2.05 23.21
CA GLY A 175 -16.44 -1.40 23.68
C GLY A 175 -16.22 0.06 24.03
N LEU A 176 -17.30 0.85 24.10
CA LEU A 176 -17.22 2.26 24.52
C LEU A 176 -16.67 2.44 25.95
N ASP A 177 -16.77 1.41 26.78
CA ASP A 177 -16.28 1.40 28.16
C ASP A 177 -14.80 0.96 28.25
N GLY A 178 -14.15 0.65 27.11
CA GLY A 178 -12.75 0.23 27.03
C GLY A 178 -12.51 -1.29 27.07
N ASP A 179 -13.58 -2.09 27.16
CA ASP A 179 -13.51 -3.55 27.17
C ASP A 179 -12.91 -4.10 25.86
N PHE A 180 -11.90 -4.94 25.97
CA PHE A 180 -11.19 -5.55 24.84
C PHE A 180 -11.64 -7.01 24.63
N TYR A 181 -12.13 -7.31 23.44
CA TYR A 181 -12.46 -8.66 23.00
C TYR A 181 -11.68 -8.99 21.73
N SER A 182 -11.15 -10.21 21.63
CA SER A 182 -10.54 -10.71 20.40
C SER A 182 -11.02 -12.12 20.06
N HIS A 183 -11.18 -12.40 18.77
CA HIS A 183 -11.61 -13.70 18.27
C HIS A 183 -11.04 -14.00 16.88
N GLN A 184 -10.58 -15.24 16.67
CA GLN A 184 -10.20 -15.74 15.34
C GLN A 184 -11.46 -15.97 14.50
N CYS A 185 -11.63 -15.23 13.41
CA CYS A 185 -12.83 -15.26 12.59
C CYS A 185 -12.64 -16.01 11.26
N ALA A 186 -11.43 -16.44 10.91
CA ALA A 186 -11.13 -17.26 9.74
C ALA A 186 -10.68 -18.68 10.12
N HIS A 187 -11.11 -19.69 9.34
CA HIS A 187 -10.79 -21.09 9.60
C HIS A 187 -9.36 -21.47 9.16
N GLU A 188 -8.91 -20.97 8.00
CA GLU A 188 -7.61 -21.29 7.40
C GLU A 188 -6.72 -20.04 7.31
N ALA A 189 -6.52 -19.41 8.47
CA ALA A 189 -5.68 -18.22 8.56
C ALA A 189 -4.19 -18.57 8.32
N SER A 190 -3.51 -17.75 7.51
CA SER A 190 -2.06 -17.87 7.28
C SER A 190 -1.41 -16.49 7.22
N LEU A 191 -0.20 -16.36 7.74
CA LEU A 191 0.51 -15.07 7.78
C LEU A 191 1.41 -14.90 6.57
N ASN A 192 1.03 -13.99 5.67
CA ASN A 192 1.71 -13.69 4.41
C ASN A 192 1.84 -12.17 4.20
N PRO A 193 2.60 -11.47 5.06
CA PRO A 193 2.68 -10.02 5.01
C PRO A 193 3.22 -9.55 3.66
N CYS A 194 2.76 -8.38 3.23
CA CYS A 194 3.24 -7.78 1.98
C CYS A 194 4.72 -7.43 2.07
N ILE A 195 5.53 -8.06 1.24
CA ILE A 195 6.98 -7.82 1.27
C ILE A 195 7.34 -6.38 0.84
N PHE A 196 6.47 -5.74 0.05
CA PHE A 196 6.69 -4.40 -0.48
C PHE A 196 6.61 -3.31 0.61
N GLU A 197 5.93 -3.58 1.73
CA GLU A 197 5.94 -2.71 2.91
C GLU A 197 7.35 -2.56 3.47
N TYR A 198 8.08 -3.68 3.61
CA TYR A 198 9.47 -3.68 4.08
C TYR A 198 10.42 -3.02 3.07
N VAL A 199 10.20 -3.24 1.78
CA VAL A 199 11.04 -2.68 0.70
C VAL A 199 10.98 -1.15 0.69
N TYR A 200 9.76 -0.58 0.68
CA TYR A 200 9.59 0.84 0.37
C TYR A 200 8.46 1.52 1.14
N LEU A 201 7.28 0.90 1.23
CA LEU A 201 6.05 1.63 1.53
C LEU A 201 5.94 2.07 3.00
N ALA A 202 6.24 1.16 3.94
CA ALA A 202 6.18 1.46 5.36
C ALA A 202 7.30 2.41 5.78
N ARG A 203 7.08 3.16 6.86
CA ARG A 203 8.11 3.98 7.45
C ARG A 203 9.20 3.11 8.10
N PRO A 204 10.47 3.56 8.06
CA PRO A 204 11.58 2.78 8.61
C PRO A 204 11.50 2.60 10.13
N ASP A 205 10.84 3.51 10.84
CA ASP A 205 10.63 3.47 12.30
C ASP A 205 9.40 2.65 12.72
N SER A 206 8.75 1.95 11.79
CA SER A 206 7.65 1.03 12.09
C SER A 206 8.14 -0.40 12.33
N CYS A 207 7.38 -1.14 13.13
CA CYS A 207 7.49 -2.58 13.31
C CYS A 207 6.23 -3.25 12.74
N LEU A 208 6.40 -4.20 11.82
CA LEU A 208 5.31 -4.93 11.18
C LEU A 208 5.50 -6.42 11.44
N ASP A 209 4.49 -7.09 11.98
CA ASP A 209 4.53 -8.53 12.28
C ASP A 209 5.82 -8.95 13.02
N GLY A 210 6.21 -8.13 14.01
CA GLY A 210 7.44 -8.31 14.80
C GLY A 210 8.76 -7.97 14.10
N VAL A 211 8.75 -7.43 12.88
CA VAL A 211 9.95 -7.06 12.11
C VAL A 211 10.11 -5.53 12.05
N PRO A 212 11.18 -4.96 12.64
CA PRO A 212 11.53 -3.56 12.43
C PRO A 212 11.91 -3.29 10.97
N VAL A 213 11.21 -2.36 10.32
CA VAL A 213 11.36 -2.08 8.88
C VAL A 213 12.77 -1.60 8.54
N TYR A 214 13.36 -0.73 9.36
CA TYR A 214 14.74 -0.26 9.18
C TYR A 214 15.75 -1.43 9.15
N ASN A 215 15.62 -2.38 10.08
CA ASN A 215 16.51 -3.54 10.15
C ASN A 215 16.33 -4.45 8.94
N ALA A 216 15.08 -4.62 8.45
CA ALA A 216 14.82 -5.36 7.22
C ALA A 216 15.55 -4.74 6.03
N ARG A 217 15.52 -3.41 5.89
CA ARG A 217 16.23 -2.68 4.81
C ARG A 217 17.75 -2.78 4.93
N LEU A 218 18.30 -2.74 6.14
CA LEU A 218 19.73 -3.05 6.37
C LEU A 218 20.04 -4.47 5.90
N ARG A 219 19.24 -5.47 6.30
CA ARG A 219 19.47 -6.86 5.91
C ARG A 219 19.32 -7.08 4.39
N MET A 220 18.42 -6.38 3.71
CA MET A 220 18.37 -6.38 2.24
C MET A 220 19.70 -5.91 1.65
N GLY A 221 20.32 -4.87 2.24
CA GLY A 221 21.66 -4.41 1.87
C GLY A 221 22.77 -5.44 2.11
N ASP A 222 22.71 -6.24 3.18
CA ASP A 222 23.64 -7.36 3.41
C ASP A 222 23.61 -8.36 2.24
N TYR A 223 22.42 -8.76 1.82
CA TYR A 223 22.24 -9.71 0.74
C TYR A 223 22.58 -9.11 -0.63
N LEU A 224 22.25 -7.84 -0.85
CA LEU A 224 22.58 -7.13 -2.09
C LEU A 224 24.09 -6.99 -2.24
N ALA A 225 24.82 -6.66 -1.17
CA ALA A 225 26.29 -6.61 -1.17
C ALA A 225 26.89 -7.95 -1.60
N LYS A 226 26.44 -9.05 -0.98
CA LYS A 226 26.88 -10.41 -1.37
C LYS A 226 26.59 -10.73 -2.83
N LYS A 227 25.51 -10.19 -3.41
CA LYS A 227 25.22 -10.36 -4.84
C LYS A 227 26.16 -9.52 -5.69
N ILE A 228 26.41 -8.27 -5.31
CA ILE A 228 27.34 -7.36 -6.01
C ILE A 228 28.75 -7.97 -6.05
N GLU A 229 29.29 -8.48 -4.94
CA GLU A 229 30.62 -9.12 -4.90
C GLU A 229 30.77 -10.31 -5.85
N ARG A 230 29.67 -11.01 -6.14
CA ARG A 230 29.66 -12.16 -7.06
C ARG A 230 29.67 -11.74 -8.53
N VAL A 231 29.23 -10.51 -8.83
CA VAL A 231 28.96 -10.06 -10.20
C VAL A 231 29.92 -8.94 -10.64
N ILE A 232 30.49 -8.18 -9.70
CA ILE A 232 31.38 -7.04 -9.94
C ILE A 232 32.65 -7.18 -9.11
N SER A 233 33.80 -6.87 -9.70
CA SER A 233 35.06 -6.83 -8.96
C SER A 233 35.12 -5.57 -8.09
N ALA A 234 35.59 -5.67 -6.85
CA ALA A 234 35.59 -4.56 -5.89
C ALA A 234 36.32 -3.28 -6.39
N GLY A 235 37.29 -3.41 -7.30
CA GLY A 235 38.01 -2.28 -7.91
C GLY A 235 37.24 -1.52 -8.99
N ASP A 236 36.04 -1.97 -9.38
CA ASP A 236 35.22 -1.32 -10.42
C ASP A 236 34.30 -0.22 -9.88
N ILE A 237 34.19 -0.08 -8.54
CA ILE A 237 33.29 0.87 -7.87
C ILE A 237 34.10 1.76 -6.93
N ASP A 238 34.05 3.08 -7.15
CA ASP A 238 34.74 4.05 -6.31
C ASP A 238 33.89 4.47 -5.11
N VAL A 239 32.56 4.52 -5.27
CA VAL A 239 31.65 5.07 -4.28
C VAL A 239 30.24 4.50 -4.42
N VAL A 240 29.57 4.26 -3.29
CA VAL A 240 28.16 3.86 -3.20
C VAL A 240 27.31 5.07 -2.84
N MET A 241 26.22 5.28 -3.56
CA MET A 241 25.31 6.40 -3.37
C MET A 241 23.85 5.92 -3.33
N PRO A 242 23.05 6.35 -2.34
CA PRO A 242 21.62 6.05 -2.31
C PRO A 242 20.83 6.97 -3.23
N ILE A 243 19.66 6.51 -3.66
CA ILE A 243 18.55 7.38 -4.06
C ILE A 243 17.69 7.68 -2.82
N PRO A 244 17.66 8.94 -2.35
CA PRO A 244 16.96 9.28 -1.11
C PRO A 244 15.43 9.17 -1.24
N ASP A 245 14.70 8.76 -0.21
CA ASP A 245 15.17 8.53 1.18
C ASP A 245 15.18 7.05 1.58
N SER A 246 14.33 6.23 0.95
CA SER A 246 14.03 4.83 1.28
C SER A 246 15.23 3.89 1.15
N SER A 247 16.06 4.08 0.13
CA SER A 247 17.20 3.20 -0.16
C SER A 247 18.41 3.44 0.76
N ARG A 248 18.43 4.53 1.54
CA ARG A 248 19.58 4.89 2.40
C ARG A 248 20.08 3.75 3.30
N PRO A 249 19.23 3.02 4.04
CA PRO A 249 19.70 1.94 4.91
C PRO A 249 20.37 0.82 4.09
N ALA A 250 19.75 0.40 2.98
CA ALA A 250 20.30 -0.64 2.12
C ALA A 250 21.63 -0.21 1.49
N ALA A 251 21.72 1.01 0.95
CA ALA A 251 22.93 1.55 0.34
C ALA A 251 24.08 1.70 1.35
N MET A 252 23.78 2.21 2.55
CA MET A 252 24.75 2.32 3.64
C MET A 252 25.29 0.95 4.03
N GLN A 253 24.42 -0.05 4.12
CA GLN A 253 24.84 -1.41 4.44
C GLN A 253 25.65 -2.05 3.31
N VAL A 254 25.28 -1.80 2.05
CA VAL A 254 26.07 -2.24 0.89
C VAL A 254 27.48 -1.66 0.94
N ALA A 255 27.61 -0.35 1.14
CA ALA A 255 28.91 0.33 1.25
C ALA A 255 29.77 -0.27 2.37
N ASN A 256 29.17 -0.47 3.55
CA ASN A 256 29.84 -1.06 4.71
C ASN A 256 30.36 -2.48 4.42
N ARG A 257 29.53 -3.32 3.79
CA ARG A 257 29.87 -4.72 3.48
C ARG A 257 30.95 -4.84 2.42
N LEU A 258 30.89 -4.00 1.39
CA LEU A 258 31.88 -3.98 0.31
C LEU A 258 33.20 -3.28 0.72
N GLY A 259 33.21 -2.58 1.85
CA GLY A 259 34.36 -1.75 2.26
C GLY A 259 34.57 -0.54 1.33
N ILE A 260 33.50 -0.06 0.69
CA ILE A 260 33.51 1.05 -0.27
C ILE A 260 32.94 2.30 0.42
N GLU A 261 33.41 3.47 0.01
CA GLU A 261 32.95 4.74 0.53
C GLU A 261 31.45 4.97 0.27
N TYR A 262 30.71 5.42 1.30
CA TYR A 262 29.33 5.88 1.17
C TYR A 262 29.30 7.40 1.02
N ARG A 263 28.62 7.91 0.00
CA ARG A 263 28.40 9.35 -0.20
C ARG A 263 26.96 9.64 -0.58
N GLU A 264 26.43 10.73 -0.06
CA GLU A 264 25.17 11.30 -0.55
C GLU A 264 25.48 12.08 -1.84
N GLY A 265 25.27 11.47 -3.01
CA GLY A 265 25.42 12.19 -4.29
C GLY A 265 24.14 12.90 -4.73
N PHE A 266 22.99 12.37 -4.34
CA PHE A 266 21.68 12.93 -4.66
C PHE A 266 21.04 13.59 -3.44
N PHE A 267 20.51 14.79 -3.63
CA PHE A 267 19.75 15.49 -2.61
C PHE A 267 18.29 15.65 -3.04
N LYS A 268 17.37 15.18 -2.19
CA LYS A 268 15.93 15.31 -2.42
C LYS A 268 15.45 16.70 -2.07
N ASN A 269 14.79 17.35 -3.01
CA ASN A 269 14.13 18.62 -2.78
C ASN A 269 12.89 18.37 -1.92
N ARG A 270 12.93 18.78 -0.65
CA ARG A 270 11.81 18.59 0.30
C ARG A 270 10.56 19.37 -0.11
N TYR A 271 10.75 20.47 -0.83
CA TYR A 271 9.68 21.37 -1.26
C TYR A 271 9.55 21.28 -2.79
N VAL A 272 8.73 20.35 -3.26
CA VAL A 272 8.37 20.25 -4.69
C VAL A 272 7.01 20.89 -4.87
N GLY A 273 6.95 21.98 -5.64
CA GLY A 273 5.68 22.62 -6.00
C GLY A 273 4.88 21.76 -6.99
N ARG A 274 3.56 21.90 -6.99
CA ARG A 274 2.71 21.36 -8.08
C ARG A 274 3.16 22.01 -9.39
N THR A 275 3.41 21.20 -10.42
CA THR A 275 3.71 21.72 -11.76
C THR A 275 2.45 22.39 -12.30
N PHE A 276 2.41 23.73 -12.32
CA PHE A 276 1.31 24.46 -12.94
C PHE A 276 1.31 24.15 -14.45
N ILE A 277 0.13 23.89 -15.01
CA ILE A 277 -0.07 23.76 -16.45
C ILE A 277 0.24 25.13 -17.07
N MET A 278 1.45 25.31 -17.58
CA MET A 278 1.87 26.49 -18.32
C MET A 278 1.60 26.24 -19.83
N PRO A 279 0.93 27.16 -20.56
CA PRO A 279 0.72 27.01 -21.99
C PRO A 279 2.04 27.16 -22.76
N GLY A 280 2.55 26.06 -23.34
CA GLY A 280 3.74 26.03 -24.18
C GLY A 280 4.39 24.64 -24.23
N GLN A 281 4.62 24.08 -25.43
CA GLN A 281 5.14 22.72 -25.61
C GLN A 281 6.57 22.49 -25.07
N ALA A 282 7.33 23.54 -24.76
CA ALA A 282 8.74 23.43 -24.38
C ALA A 282 9.00 22.92 -22.95
N VAL A 283 7.98 22.82 -22.08
CA VAL A 283 8.15 22.46 -20.66
C VAL A 283 7.50 21.13 -20.30
N ARG A 284 7.86 20.06 -21.03
CA ARG A 284 7.42 18.67 -20.72
C ARG A 284 8.56 17.67 -20.45
N LYS A 285 9.74 18.15 -20.03
CA LYS A 285 10.87 17.28 -19.61
C LYS A 285 11.70 17.89 -18.47
N LYS A 286 11.19 17.99 -17.23
CA LYS A 286 12.02 18.20 -16.01
C LYS A 286 11.35 17.69 -14.70
N SER A 287 10.62 16.57 -14.71
CA SER A 287 9.93 16.08 -13.48
C SER A 287 10.91 15.53 -12.42
N VAL A 288 11.95 14.80 -12.83
CA VAL A 288 12.91 14.19 -11.88
C VAL A 288 13.90 15.22 -11.33
N ARG A 289 14.45 16.11 -12.18
CA ARG A 289 15.34 17.22 -11.75
C ARG A 289 14.67 18.22 -10.80
N GLN A 290 13.34 18.28 -10.77
CA GLN A 290 12.61 19.06 -9.77
C GLN A 290 12.59 18.38 -8.40
N LYS A 291 12.63 17.04 -8.37
CA LYS A 291 12.56 16.23 -7.15
C LYS A 291 13.94 15.93 -6.56
N LEU A 292 14.95 15.80 -7.40
CA LEU A 292 16.30 15.39 -7.03
C LEU A 292 17.33 16.32 -7.69
N ASN A 293 18.40 16.62 -6.95
CA ASN A 293 19.58 17.33 -7.42
C ASN A 293 20.80 16.43 -7.28
N ALA A 294 21.64 16.36 -8.32
CA ALA A 294 22.92 15.64 -8.28
C ALA A 294 24.07 16.60 -7.94
N MET A 295 24.89 16.26 -6.95
CA MET A 295 26.04 17.06 -6.54
C MET A 295 27.29 16.68 -7.34
N ALA A 296 27.60 17.45 -8.38
CA ALA A 296 28.69 17.16 -9.32
C ALA A 296 30.05 16.83 -8.68
N VAL A 297 30.35 17.42 -7.51
CA VAL A 297 31.58 17.15 -6.75
C VAL A 297 31.72 15.68 -6.34
N GLU A 298 30.61 14.97 -6.12
CA GLU A 298 30.63 13.56 -5.71
C GLU A 298 30.70 12.59 -6.89
N PHE A 299 30.32 13.01 -8.11
CA PHE A 299 30.27 12.14 -9.30
C PHE A 299 31.50 12.26 -10.20
N LYS A 300 32.11 13.45 -10.29
CA LYS A 300 33.11 13.76 -11.31
C LYS A 300 34.29 12.78 -11.31
N GLY A 301 34.43 12.04 -12.41
CA GLY A 301 35.53 11.09 -12.64
C GLY A 301 35.44 9.77 -11.88
N ARG A 302 34.33 9.50 -11.18
CA ARG A 302 34.14 8.28 -10.38
C ARG A 302 33.26 7.25 -11.07
N ASN A 303 33.52 5.98 -10.81
CA ASN A 303 32.63 4.85 -11.08
C ASN A 303 31.66 4.72 -9.91
N VAL A 304 30.39 5.10 -10.12
CA VAL A 304 29.41 5.18 -9.04
C VAL A 304 28.50 3.96 -9.04
N LEU A 305 28.27 3.38 -7.85
CA LEU A 305 27.20 2.43 -7.60
C LEU A 305 26.02 3.19 -7.00
N ILE A 306 24.96 3.36 -7.79
CA ILE A 306 23.70 3.93 -7.34
C ILE A 306 22.82 2.80 -6.82
N VAL A 307 22.32 2.94 -5.59
CA VAL A 307 21.38 1.99 -4.98
C VAL A 307 20.02 2.66 -4.84
N ASP A 308 18.99 2.05 -5.41
CA ASP A 308 17.59 2.47 -5.28
C ASP A 308 16.77 1.36 -4.61
N ASP A 309 15.59 1.68 -4.08
CA ASP A 309 14.73 0.67 -3.46
C ASP A 309 14.17 -0.31 -4.49
N SER A 310 13.68 0.18 -5.61
CA SER A 310 12.97 -0.60 -6.62
C SER A 310 12.97 0.10 -7.98
N ILE A 311 12.75 -0.67 -9.05
CA ILE A 311 12.58 -0.15 -10.41
C ILE A 311 11.24 -0.63 -10.96
N VAL A 312 10.31 0.31 -11.16
CA VAL A 312 8.95 0.02 -11.65
C VAL A 312 8.81 0.33 -13.15
N ARG A 313 8.73 1.62 -13.52
CA ARG A 313 8.59 2.07 -14.92
C ARG A 313 9.91 2.33 -15.63
N GLY A 314 11.03 2.37 -14.89
CA GLY A 314 12.37 2.68 -15.40
C GLY A 314 12.63 4.13 -15.83
N THR A 315 11.60 4.94 -16.07
CA THR A 315 11.76 6.36 -16.49
C THR A 315 12.49 7.21 -15.47
N THR A 316 12.18 7.06 -14.18
CA THR A 316 12.89 7.76 -13.10
C THR A 316 14.35 7.32 -13.01
N SER A 317 14.61 6.02 -13.06
CA SER A 317 15.96 5.45 -13.03
C SER A 317 16.79 5.92 -14.23
N HIS A 318 16.19 6.00 -15.42
CA HIS A 318 16.84 6.55 -16.62
C HIS A 318 17.29 8.01 -16.41
N GLU A 319 16.41 8.86 -15.89
CA GLU A 319 16.75 10.26 -15.60
C GLU A 319 17.81 10.38 -14.52
N ILE A 320 17.79 9.52 -13.49
CA ILE A 320 18.81 9.47 -12.43
C ILE A 320 20.18 9.11 -13.00
N VAL A 321 20.25 8.08 -13.85
CA VAL A 321 21.49 7.69 -14.53
C VAL A 321 22.01 8.83 -15.40
N GLN A 322 21.13 9.47 -16.17
CA GLN A 322 21.51 10.63 -16.98
C GLN A 322 22.01 11.80 -16.12
N MET A 323 21.39 12.07 -14.97
CA MET A 323 21.86 13.10 -14.03
C MET A 323 23.24 12.80 -13.47
N ALA A 324 23.54 11.53 -13.15
CA ALA A 324 24.87 11.12 -12.70
C ALA A 324 25.93 11.29 -13.80
N ARG A 325 25.61 10.92 -15.05
CA ARG A 325 26.51 11.13 -16.20
C ARG A 325 26.73 12.62 -16.48
N ASP A 326 25.67 13.42 -16.48
CA ASP A 326 25.76 14.89 -16.64
C ASP A 326 26.60 15.54 -15.52
N ALA A 327 26.56 14.97 -14.31
CA ALA A 327 27.37 15.37 -13.17
C ALA A 327 28.85 14.92 -13.26
N GLY A 328 29.20 14.15 -14.28
CA GLY A 328 30.57 13.76 -14.60
C GLY A 328 30.98 12.35 -14.16
N ALA A 329 30.03 11.47 -13.84
CA ALA A 329 30.32 10.06 -13.54
C ALA A 329 30.99 9.36 -14.74
N ASN A 330 32.02 8.57 -14.48
CA ASN A 330 32.73 7.78 -15.51
C ASN A 330 31.92 6.54 -15.90
N LYS A 331 31.56 5.73 -14.90
CA LYS A 331 30.62 4.62 -15.01
C LYS A 331 29.47 4.80 -14.02
N VAL A 332 28.27 4.37 -14.40
CA VAL A 332 27.07 4.36 -13.57
C VAL A 332 26.54 2.93 -13.50
N ILE A 333 26.83 2.26 -12.39
CA ILE A 333 26.29 0.96 -12.03
C ILE A 333 25.04 1.21 -11.20
N PHE A 334 23.95 0.51 -11.50
CA PHE A 334 22.68 0.67 -10.80
C PHE A 334 22.32 -0.64 -10.08
N ALA A 335 21.93 -0.54 -8.82
CA ALA A 335 21.46 -1.66 -8.03
C ALA A 335 20.09 -1.36 -7.41
N SER A 336 19.20 -2.36 -7.45
CA SER A 336 17.88 -2.31 -6.85
C SER A 336 17.84 -3.23 -5.63
N ALA A 337 17.47 -2.69 -4.47
CA ALA A 337 17.30 -3.45 -3.24
C ALA A 337 16.10 -4.43 -3.30
N ALA A 338 15.16 -4.20 -4.21
CA ALA A 338 14.11 -5.12 -4.58
C ALA A 338 14.46 -5.94 -5.84
N PRO A 339 13.85 -7.12 -6.02
CA PRO A 339 13.84 -7.83 -7.29
C PRO A 339 13.11 -7.05 -8.39
N PRO A 340 13.21 -7.47 -9.66
CA PRO A 340 12.50 -6.79 -10.73
C PRO A 340 10.98 -6.91 -10.54
N VAL A 341 10.28 -5.77 -10.61
CA VAL A 341 8.82 -5.75 -10.54
C VAL A 341 8.25 -6.15 -11.90
N LYS A 342 7.66 -7.34 -11.98
CA LYS A 342 7.23 -7.98 -13.23
C LYS A 342 5.71 -8.13 -13.36
N PHE A 343 5.00 -8.01 -12.26
CA PHE A 343 3.55 -8.22 -12.18
C PHE A 343 2.88 -7.08 -11.39
N PRO A 344 1.61 -6.75 -11.70
CA PRO A 344 0.87 -5.75 -10.95
C PRO A 344 0.54 -6.24 -9.53
N ASN A 345 0.45 -5.32 -8.57
CA ASN A 345 -0.12 -5.64 -7.27
C ASN A 345 -1.65 -5.44 -7.31
N VAL A 346 -2.40 -6.39 -6.77
CA VAL A 346 -3.87 -6.40 -6.77
C VAL A 346 -4.46 -6.39 -5.35
N TYR A 347 -3.60 -6.10 -4.37
CA TYR A 347 -3.89 -6.16 -2.93
C TYR A 347 -3.86 -4.78 -2.27
N GLY A 348 -3.78 -3.69 -3.06
CA GLY A 348 -3.92 -2.32 -2.57
C GLY A 348 -2.67 -1.45 -2.68
N ILE A 349 -1.57 -1.97 -3.26
CA ILE A 349 -0.46 -1.11 -3.71
C ILE A 349 -0.72 -0.73 -5.17
N ASP A 350 -0.78 0.56 -5.46
CA ASP A 350 -0.93 1.01 -6.84
C ASP A 350 0.32 0.70 -7.66
N MET A 351 0.13 -0.17 -8.65
CA MET A 351 1.15 -0.53 -9.63
C MET A 351 0.62 -0.28 -11.04
N PRO A 352 1.47 0.12 -11.98
CA PRO A 352 1.06 0.35 -13.36
C PRO A 352 0.72 -0.98 -14.07
N THR A 353 0.23 -0.88 -15.30
CA THR A 353 -0.07 -2.07 -16.13
C THR A 353 1.20 -2.87 -16.46
N ARG A 354 1.08 -4.16 -16.83
CA ARG A 354 2.26 -4.99 -17.19
C ARG A 354 3.07 -4.37 -18.33
N GLY A 355 2.41 -3.76 -19.31
CA GLY A 355 3.07 -3.08 -20.43
C GLY A 355 3.91 -1.86 -20.02
N GLU A 356 3.60 -1.25 -18.88
CA GLU A 356 4.31 -0.09 -18.33
C GLU A 356 5.43 -0.47 -17.35
N LEU A 357 5.49 -1.74 -16.91
CA LEU A 357 6.57 -2.26 -16.08
C LEU A 357 7.80 -2.52 -16.95
N VAL A 358 8.93 -1.92 -16.59
CA VAL A 358 10.15 -2.01 -17.40
C VAL A 358 10.71 -3.43 -17.44
N ALA A 359 10.59 -4.18 -16.35
CA ALA A 359 11.10 -5.54 -16.25
C ALA A 359 10.13 -6.62 -16.78
N HIS A 360 8.91 -6.25 -17.17
CA HIS A 360 7.94 -7.21 -17.69
C HIS A 360 8.38 -7.70 -19.08
N GLY A 361 8.62 -9.01 -19.21
CA GLY A 361 9.04 -9.64 -20.46
C GLY A 361 10.45 -9.26 -20.92
N ARG A 362 11.30 -8.73 -20.04
CA ARG A 362 12.67 -8.28 -20.36
C ARG A 362 13.72 -8.91 -19.46
N SER A 363 14.93 -9.07 -19.97
CA SER A 363 16.12 -9.45 -19.19
C SER A 363 16.71 -8.26 -18.44
N ASP A 364 17.55 -8.53 -17.43
CA ASP A 364 18.22 -7.48 -16.65
C ASP A 364 19.12 -6.61 -17.55
N GLU A 365 19.76 -7.18 -18.59
CA GLU A 365 20.56 -6.44 -19.58
C GLU A 365 19.73 -5.56 -20.49
N GLU A 366 18.52 -6.00 -20.86
CA GLU A 366 17.57 -5.18 -21.61
C GLU A 366 17.12 -3.99 -20.78
N VAL A 367 16.82 -4.21 -19.49
CA VAL A 367 16.44 -3.11 -18.58
C VAL A 367 17.62 -2.16 -18.35
N ALA A 368 18.84 -2.68 -18.17
CA ALA A 368 20.06 -1.86 -18.03
C ALA A 368 20.22 -0.89 -19.22
N ARG A 369 20.03 -1.39 -20.45
CA ARG A 369 20.06 -0.57 -21.67
C ARG A 369 18.96 0.48 -21.70
N ILE A 370 17.74 0.13 -21.29
CA ILE A 370 16.60 1.06 -21.24
C ILE A 370 16.89 2.22 -20.26
N ILE A 371 17.42 1.91 -19.07
CA ILE A 371 17.75 2.96 -18.09
C ILE A 371 19.09 3.65 -18.37
N GLY A 372 19.88 3.14 -19.32
CA GLY A 372 21.18 3.72 -19.70
C GLY A 372 22.31 3.46 -18.70
N ALA A 373 22.14 2.51 -17.79
CA ALA A 373 23.17 2.11 -16.83
C ALA A 373 24.24 1.24 -17.51
N ASP A 374 25.48 1.35 -17.06
CA ASP A 374 26.58 0.49 -17.55
C ASP A 374 26.39 -0.97 -17.10
N GLN A 375 25.76 -1.15 -15.94
CA GLN A 375 25.36 -2.44 -15.41
C GLN A 375 24.17 -2.28 -14.46
N LEU A 376 23.29 -3.27 -14.43
CA LEU A 376 22.14 -3.33 -13.52
C LEU A 376 22.19 -4.60 -12.68
N ILE A 377 21.95 -4.46 -11.38
CA ILE A 377 21.87 -5.57 -10.43
C ILE A 377 20.56 -5.48 -9.66
N TYR A 378 19.69 -6.45 -9.84
CA TYR A 378 18.52 -6.62 -8.97
C TYR A 378 18.82 -7.50 -7.78
N GLN A 379 18.12 -7.31 -6.67
CA GLN A 379 18.08 -8.28 -5.59
C GLN A 379 17.38 -9.59 -6.02
N ASP A 380 17.76 -10.72 -5.43
CA ASP A 380 17.03 -11.98 -5.63
C ASP A 380 15.76 -12.04 -4.78
N VAL A 381 14.67 -12.59 -5.32
CA VAL A 381 13.40 -12.75 -4.58
C VAL A 381 13.60 -13.56 -3.30
N THR A 382 14.35 -14.66 -3.39
CA THR A 382 14.66 -15.53 -2.25
C THR A 382 15.48 -14.79 -1.19
N ALA A 383 16.47 -14.01 -1.60
CA ALA A 383 17.31 -13.22 -0.70
C ALA A 383 16.51 -12.10 -0.02
N MET A 384 15.60 -11.43 -0.73
CA MET A 384 14.70 -10.42 -0.16
C MET A 384 13.78 -11.04 0.90
N LYS A 385 13.12 -12.17 0.60
CA LYS A 385 12.28 -12.90 1.56
C LYS A 385 13.10 -13.35 2.78
N GLN A 386 14.31 -13.85 2.55
CA GLN A 386 15.21 -14.28 3.63
C GLN A 386 15.65 -13.10 4.51
N ALA A 387 15.89 -11.92 3.93
CA ALA A 387 16.30 -10.75 4.69
C ALA A 387 15.27 -10.35 5.77
N VAL A 388 13.98 -10.50 5.47
CA VAL A 388 12.90 -10.26 6.43
C VAL A 388 12.77 -11.44 7.41
N ARG A 389 12.85 -12.68 6.91
CA ARG A 389 12.76 -13.90 7.74
C ARG A 389 13.87 -14.03 8.79
N ASP A 390 15.08 -13.54 8.48
CA ASP A 390 16.18 -13.52 9.44
C ASP A 390 15.87 -12.73 10.72
N LEU A 391 14.95 -11.76 10.62
CA LEU A 391 14.53 -10.92 11.73
C LEU A 391 13.33 -11.50 12.48
N ASN A 392 12.46 -12.22 11.76
CA ASN A 392 11.38 -13.01 12.36
C ASN A 392 11.23 -14.36 11.64
N PRO A 393 11.82 -15.45 12.18
CA PRO A 393 11.73 -16.78 11.59
C PRO A 393 10.32 -17.37 11.54
N ALA A 394 9.36 -16.81 12.29
CA ALA A 394 7.96 -17.23 12.22
C ALA A 394 7.29 -16.83 10.89
N LEU A 395 7.87 -15.89 10.14
CA LEU A 395 7.38 -15.49 8.82
C LEU A 395 7.81 -16.50 7.75
N MET A 396 6.96 -17.53 7.59
CA MET A 396 7.21 -18.65 6.67
C MET A 396 6.90 -18.34 5.21
N SER A 397 6.08 -17.33 4.94
CA SER A 397 5.63 -16.93 3.61
C SER A 397 5.41 -15.42 3.54
N PHE A 398 5.35 -14.89 2.32
CA PHE A 398 5.19 -13.46 2.05
C PHE A 398 4.34 -13.27 0.81
N GLU A 399 3.49 -12.24 0.79
CA GLU A 399 2.88 -11.76 -0.45
C GLU A 399 3.94 -10.99 -1.23
N ALA A 400 4.38 -11.59 -2.36
CA ALA A 400 5.44 -11.08 -3.22
C ALA A 400 5.06 -11.19 -4.70
N ALA A 401 3.76 -11.19 -5.01
CA ALA A 401 3.24 -11.49 -6.34
C ALA A 401 3.77 -10.53 -7.41
N CYS A 402 4.01 -9.26 -7.03
CA CYS A 402 4.61 -8.28 -7.93
C CYS A 402 6.01 -8.66 -8.46
N PHE A 403 6.71 -9.57 -7.76
CA PHE A 403 8.04 -10.07 -8.13
C PHE A 403 8.01 -11.49 -8.71
N ASP A 404 7.27 -12.42 -8.10
CA ASP A 404 7.29 -13.84 -8.46
C ASP A 404 6.02 -14.33 -9.18
N GLY A 405 4.98 -13.51 -9.30
CA GLY A 405 3.74 -13.82 -9.99
C GLY A 405 2.81 -14.77 -9.25
N HIS A 406 3.10 -15.12 -7.98
CA HIS A 406 2.28 -16.03 -7.18
C HIS A 406 1.33 -15.23 -6.28
N TYR A 407 0.07 -15.14 -6.70
CA TYR A 407 -1.00 -14.47 -5.94
C TYR A 407 -1.69 -15.46 -5.01
N ILE A 408 -1.77 -15.15 -3.72
CA ILE A 408 -2.16 -16.11 -2.69
C ILE A 408 -3.67 -16.35 -2.55
N THR A 409 -4.50 -15.49 -3.14
CA THR A 409 -5.97 -15.59 -3.04
C THR A 409 -6.59 -16.57 -4.04
N ASP A 410 -5.77 -17.24 -4.86
CA ASP A 410 -6.14 -18.27 -5.85
C ASP A 410 -7.23 -17.87 -6.86
N ASP A 411 -7.54 -16.58 -6.98
CA ASP A 411 -8.56 -16.01 -7.86
C ASP A 411 -7.98 -15.05 -8.92
N ILE A 412 -6.66 -14.88 -8.93
CA ILE A 412 -5.96 -14.00 -9.86
C ILE A 412 -5.56 -14.79 -11.10
N THR A 413 -6.37 -14.66 -12.15
CA THR A 413 -6.13 -15.27 -13.45
C THR A 413 -5.51 -14.28 -14.44
N PRO A 414 -4.90 -14.75 -15.54
CA PRO A 414 -4.51 -13.88 -16.64
C PRO A 414 -5.66 -13.00 -17.16
N ASP A 415 -6.89 -13.54 -17.21
CA ASP A 415 -8.08 -12.79 -17.63
C ASP A 415 -8.45 -11.68 -16.66
N TYR A 416 -8.34 -11.94 -15.35
CA TYR A 416 -8.51 -10.90 -14.33
C TYR A 416 -7.51 -9.76 -14.53
N LEU A 417 -6.22 -10.08 -14.71
CA LEU A 417 -5.18 -9.07 -14.95
C LEU A 417 -5.41 -8.29 -16.25
N ASN A 418 -5.82 -8.98 -17.33
CA ASN A 418 -6.20 -8.34 -18.59
C ASN A 418 -7.36 -7.35 -18.39
N SER A 419 -8.37 -7.74 -17.61
CA SER A 419 -9.54 -6.88 -17.33
C SER A 419 -9.17 -5.61 -16.55
N LEU A 420 -8.24 -5.71 -15.58
CA LEU A 420 -7.74 -4.57 -14.83
C LEU A 420 -6.95 -3.61 -15.71
N GLU A 421 -6.12 -4.13 -16.62
CA GLU A 421 -5.36 -3.33 -17.57
C GLU A 421 -6.27 -2.59 -18.54
N LEU A 422 -7.28 -3.28 -19.09
CA LEU A 422 -8.28 -2.66 -19.95
C LEU A 422 -9.04 -1.54 -19.24
N ALA A 423 -9.43 -1.75 -17.97
CA ALA A 423 -10.10 -0.73 -17.17
C ALA A 423 -9.22 0.52 -16.94
N ARG A 424 -7.91 0.34 -16.74
CA ARG A 424 -6.95 1.46 -16.59
C ARG A 424 -6.66 2.20 -17.89
N LEU A 425 -6.65 1.49 -19.01
CA LEU A 425 -6.36 2.05 -20.34
C LEU A 425 -7.59 2.66 -21.01
N ALA A 426 -8.80 2.33 -20.53
CA ALA A 426 -10.03 2.90 -21.03
C ALA A 426 -9.99 4.43 -20.93
N PRO A 427 -10.22 5.18 -22.03
CA PRO A 427 -10.38 6.62 -21.99
C PRO A 427 -11.42 7.00 -20.92
N ALA A 428 -11.13 8.02 -20.10
CA ALA A 428 -12.06 8.50 -19.08
C ALA A 428 -13.49 8.77 -19.64
N ALA A 429 -13.59 9.12 -20.92
CA ALA A 429 -14.84 9.33 -21.65
C ALA A 429 -15.69 8.07 -21.95
N LEU A 430 -15.14 6.86 -21.79
CA LEU A 430 -15.92 5.61 -21.87
C LEU A 430 -16.45 5.16 -20.49
N SER A 431 -15.80 5.58 -19.39
CA SER A 431 -16.36 5.37 -18.05
C SER A 431 -17.63 6.20 -17.80
N GLU A 432 -17.78 7.33 -18.49
CA GLU A 432 -18.99 8.16 -18.45
C GLU A 432 -20.09 7.68 -19.40
N ARG A 433 -19.76 6.96 -20.49
CA ARG A 433 -20.77 6.48 -21.46
C ARG A 433 -21.56 5.27 -20.98
N ASP A 434 -20.93 4.37 -20.22
CA ASP A 434 -21.67 3.30 -19.51
C ASP A 434 -22.43 3.83 -18.28
N ALA A 435 -22.16 5.08 -17.87
CA ALA A 435 -22.90 5.80 -16.83
C ALA A 435 -24.02 6.70 -17.39
N GLY A 436 -24.25 6.71 -18.70
CA GLY A 436 -25.15 7.67 -19.34
C GLY A 436 -25.79 7.13 -20.62
N SER A 437 -26.82 6.30 -20.48
CA SER A 437 -27.81 6.12 -21.56
C SER A 437 -29.26 5.99 -21.11
N ASP A 438 -29.64 6.49 -19.92
CA ASP A 438 -31.07 6.56 -19.56
C ASP A 438 -31.49 7.70 -18.60
N SER A 439 -30.69 8.77 -18.46
CA SER A 439 -31.02 9.86 -17.52
C SER A 439 -30.96 11.29 -18.04
N GLU A 440 -30.87 11.52 -19.35
CA GLU A 440 -31.17 12.84 -19.92
C GLU A 440 -32.69 13.03 -20.06
N LYS A 441 -33.38 13.23 -18.93
CA LYS A 441 -34.66 13.99 -18.77
C LYS A 441 -35.30 13.78 -17.38
N ALA A 442 -34.59 13.97 -16.27
CA ALA A 442 -35.27 14.03 -14.97
C ALA A 442 -34.47 14.75 -13.87
N PHE A 443 -33.99 15.97 -14.11
CA PHE A 443 -33.62 16.85 -13.00
C PHE A 443 -34.08 18.28 -13.26
N SER A 444 -35.27 18.59 -12.72
CA SER A 444 -35.61 19.88 -12.11
C SER A 444 -37.12 19.87 -11.85
N GLN A 445 -37.52 19.64 -10.59
CA GLN A 445 -38.64 20.28 -9.91
C GLN A 445 -39.00 19.51 -8.63
N LEU A 446 -38.40 19.93 -7.51
CA LEU A 446 -39.01 19.79 -6.19
C LEU A 446 -38.72 21.10 -5.45
N HIS A 447 -39.48 22.14 -5.82
CA HIS A 447 -39.60 23.35 -5.01
C HIS A 447 -40.58 23.05 -3.88
N LEU A 448 -40.05 22.94 -2.66
CA LEU A 448 -40.84 22.99 -1.43
C LEU A 448 -41.51 24.37 -1.35
N GLN A 449 -42.82 24.43 -1.60
CA GLN A 449 -43.65 25.55 -1.16
C GLN A 449 -44.00 25.34 0.32
N LEU A 450 -43.45 26.21 1.16
CA LEU A 450 -43.99 26.49 2.48
C LEU A 450 -45.27 27.30 2.29
N SER A 451 -46.42 26.72 2.62
CA SER A 451 -47.67 27.46 2.77
C SER A 451 -47.73 28.07 4.17
N VAL A 452 -47.80 29.40 4.20
CA VAL A 452 -48.23 30.19 5.33
C VAL A 452 -49.76 30.29 5.25
N GLU A 453 -50.44 29.81 6.29
CA GLU A 453 -51.59 30.45 6.93
C GLU A 453 -51.76 29.88 8.35
#